data_AF-A0A8B9IPU5-F1
#
_entry.id   AF-A0A8B9IPU5-F1
#
_cell.length_a   1.000
_cell.length_b   1.000
_cell.length_c   1.000
_cell.angle_alpha   90.00
_cell.angle_beta   90.00
_cell.angle_gamma   90.00
#
_symmetry.space_group_name_H-M   'P 1'
#
loop_
_entity.id
_entity.type
_entity.pdbx_description
1 polymer ?
#
loop_
_entity_poly.entity_id
_entity_poly.type
_entity_poly.pdbx_seq_one_letter_code
_entity_poly.pdbx_strand_id
1 'polypeptide(L)'
;MPCRCESCVELLFVRGAGNCHECDTPLRKSNFRVQLFEDPAVDKEVEIRKKVLKIYNKREDDFPSLSEYNDFLEEIEEIVFNLTNNVDLENTKKKMELYQKDNKEVIQKNKIKLTREQEELEEALEVERQENEQRRLLVQKEEQLQQMMKRKNKQALLDELESSSLPASLLLAQHKDRSTQLEMQLEKPKPVKPVTFSTGIKMGQHISLAPMQKLEEALYEYQPLQVETYGPQVPELEMLGRLGPSRGANASMAGSCKLDPRHQFEILTRSQQREQEAEGLMQWSTSQLRYQAGSSFSPCFDLNGLNFFK
;
A
#
# COMPACT_ATOMS: atom_id res chain seq x y z
N MET A 1 -29.37 3.92 3.75
CA MET A 1 -29.16 2.89 4.81
C MET A 1 -28.35 3.54 5.92
N PRO A 2 -28.54 3.17 7.19
CA PRO A 2 -27.73 3.73 8.27
C PRO A 2 -26.28 3.22 8.12
N CYS A 3 -25.32 4.14 8.09
CA CYS A 3 -23.91 3.78 8.07
C CYS A 3 -23.52 3.21 9.43
N ARG A 4 -22.96 1.99 9.43
CA ARG A 4 -22.49 1.33 10.64
C ARG A 4 -21.09 0.78 10.41
N CYS A 5 -20.23 0.94 11.42
CA CYS A 5 -18.89 0.40 11.43
C CYS A 5 -18.90 -1.15 11.41
N GLU A 6 -17.83 -1.79 10.93
CA GLU A 6 -17.75 -3.25 10.85
C GLU A 6 -18.02 -3.93 12.21
N SER A 7 -17.38 -3.43 13.27
CA SER A 7 -17.61 -3.88 14.65
C SER A 7 -19.08 -3.71 15.10
N CYS A 8 -19.71 -2.62 14.68
CA CYS A 8 -21.11 -2.30 14.99
C CYS A 8 -22.07 -3.29 14.30
N VAL A 9 -21.75 -3.71 13.07
CA VAL A 9 -22.51 -4.72 12.31
C VAL A 9 -22.37 -6.09 12.96
N GLU A 10 -21.15 -6.49 13.36
CA GLU A 10 -20.93 -7.75 14.03
C GLU A 10 -21.70 -7.85 15.35
N LEU A 11 -21.65 -6.81 16.18
CA LEU A 11 -22.37 -6.78 17.46
C LEU A 11 -23.89 -6.87 17.28
N LEU A 12 -24.46 -6.24 16.24
CA LEU A 12 -25.89 -6.30 15.92
C LEU A 12 -26.36 -7.75 15.73
N PHE A 13 -25.62 -8.51 14.91
CA PHE A 13 -25.98 -9.89 14.59
C PHE A 13 -25.64 -10.88 15.71
N VAL A 14 -24.60 -10.63 16.51
CA VAL A 14 -24.30 -11.46 17.71
C VAL A 14 -25.41 -11.34 18.74
N ARG A 15 -26.00 -10.15 18.90
CA ARG A 15 -27.08 -9.89 19.86
C ARG A 15 -28.45 -10.38 19.39
N GLY A 16 -28.54 -10.92 18.18
CA GLY A 16 -29.80 -11.40 17.57
C GLY A 16 -30.75 -10.28 17.13
N ALA A 17 -30.32 -9.01 17.22
CA ALA A 17 -31.09 -7.86 16.78
C ALA A 17 -30.77 -7.60 15.30
N GLY A 18 -31.56 -8.17 14.42
CA GLY A 18 -31.48 -7.90 12.98
C GLY A 18 -32.09 -6.57 12.58
N ASN A 19 -32.57 -5.71 13.48
CA ASN A 19 -33.36 -4.53 13.12
C ASN A 19 -32.54 -3.24 13.24
N CYS A 20 -32.80 -2.30 12.34
CA CYS A 20 -32.23 -0.96 12.43
C CYS A 20 -32.77 -0.21 13.66
N HIS A 21 -31.90 0.39 14.48
CA HIS A 21 -32.32 1.15 15.66
C HIS A 21 -33.02 2.49 15.37
N GLU A 22 -32.92 3.02 14.15
CA GLU A 22 -33.52 4.31 13.78
C GLU A 22 -34.88 4.15 13.07
N CYS A 23 -35.06 3.04 12.36
CA CYS A 23 -36.23 2.86 11.48
C CYS A 23 -36.83 1.44 11.52
N ASP A 24 -36.43 0.61 12.48
CA ASP A 24 -36.88 -0.76 12.74
C ASP A 24 -36.90 -1.70 11.52
N THR A 25 -36.21 -1.31 10.44
CA THR A 25 -36.16 -2.11 9.21
C THR A 25 -35.36 -3.38 9.48
N PRO A 26 -35.87 -4.58 9.12
CA PRO A 26 -35.12 -5.82 9.26
C PRO A 26 -33.93 -5.83 8.28
N LEU A 27 -32.72 -5.80 8.86
CA LEU A 27 -31.42 -5.85 8.22
C LEU A 27 -30.91 -7.29 8.16
N ARG A 28 -30.27 -7.64 7.04
CA ARG A 28 -29.56 -8.91 6.86
C ARG A 28 -28.08 -8.61 6.69
N LYS A 29 -27.19 -9.51 7.15
CA LYS A 29 -25.73 -9.32 7.06
C LYS A 29 -25.28 -9.09 5.60
N SER A 30 -25.93 -9.75 4.63
CA SER A 30 -25.70 -9.59 3.19
C SER A 30 -26.04 -8.20 2.63
N ASN A 31 -26.85 -7.41 3.33
CA ASN A 31 -27.29 -6.10 2.85
C ASN A 31 -26.32 -4.98 3.26
N PHE A 32 -25.42 -5.26 4.21
CA PHE A 32 -24.34 -4.34 4.54
C PHE A 32 -23.30 -4.38 3.43
N ARG A 33 -22.90 -3.19 2.97
CA ARG A 33 -21.86 -3.01 1.96
C ARG A 33 -20.76 -2.16 2.56
N VAL A 34 -19.53 -2.42 2.14
CA VAL A 34 -18.40 -1.56 2.51
C VAL A 34 -18.64 -0.20 1.88
N GLN A 35 -18.68 0.81 2.73
CA GLN A 35 -18.82 2.19 2.32
C GLN A 35 -17.45 2.66 1.80
N LEU A 36 -17.41 3.20 0.58
CA LEU A 36 -16.15 3.71 0.00
C LEU A 36 -15.94 5.19 0.34
N PHE A 37 -17.03 5.92 0.55
CA PHE A 37 -17.03 7.34 0.89
C PHE A 37 -17.53 7.57 2.33
N GLU A 38 -17.22 8.72 2.91
CA GLU A 38 -17.74 9.07 4.23
C GLU A 38 -19.22 9.46 4.16
N ASP A 39 -19.64 10.08 3.05
CA ASP A 39 -21.02 10.53 2.83
C ASP A 39 -21.89 9.43 2.19
N PRO A 40 -22.95 8.94 2.87
CA PRO A 40 -23.87 7.95 2.31
C PRO A 40 -24.66 8.44 1.09
N ALA A 41 -24.83 9.75 0.91
CA ALA A 41 -25.51 10.29 -0.26
C ALA A 41 -24.67 10.04 -1.53
N VAL A 42 -23.35 10.25 -1.43
CA VAL A 42 -22.40 10.00 -2.52
C VAL A 42 -22.35 8.52 -2.88
N ASP A 43 -22.30 7.62 -1.90
CA ASP A 43 -22.34 6.18 -2.18
C ASP A 43 -23.64 5.77 -2.89
N LYS A 44 -24.79 6.33 -2.46
CA LYS A 44 -26.09 6.08 -3.11
C LYS A 44 -26.06 6.54 -4.57
N GLU A 45 -25.59 7.75 -4.82
CA GLU A 45 -25.49 8.32 -6.17
C GLU A 45 -24.55 7.50 -7.05
N VAL A 46 -23.35 7.15 -6.56
CA VAL A 46 -22.36 6.34 -7.28
C VAL A 46 -22.93 4.96 -7.62
N GLU A 47 -23.66 4.32 -6.71
CA GLU A 47 -24.30 3.04 -6.99
C GLU A 47 -25.39 3.15 -8.06
N ILE A 48 -26.20 4.21 -7.99
CA ILE A 48 -27.25 4.50 -8.99
C ILE A 48 -26.61 4.79 -10.35
N ARG A 49 -25.60 5.66 -10.41
CA ARG A 49 -24.88 5.99 -11.65
C ARG A 49 -24.27 4.74 -12.30
N LYS A 50 -23.66 3.85 -11.51
CA LYS A 50 -23.16 2.55 -12.02
C LYS A 50 -24.27 1.69 -12.63
N LYS A 51 -25.48 1.68 -12.06
CA LYS A 51 -26.62 0.94 -12.62
C LYS A 51 -27.14 1.57 -13.91
N VAL A 52 -27.25 2.89 -13.95
CA VAL A 52 -27.72 3.64 -15.12
C VAL A 52 -26.73 3.47 -16.27
N LEU A 53 -25.44 3.72 -16.06
CA LEU A 53 -24.39 3.57 -17.10
C LEU A 53 -24.26 2.14 -17.65
N LYS A 54 -24.67 1.13 -16.89
CA LYS A 54 -24.73 -0.26 -17.37
C LYS A 54 -25.80 -0.46 -18.45
N ILE A 55 -26.87 0.33 -18.42
CA ILE A 55 -27.96 0.32 -19.40
C ILE A 55 -27.69 1.36 -20.49
N TYR A 56 -27.25 2.56 -20.11
CA TYR A 56 -26.91 3.68 -20.99
C TYR A 56 -25.44 3.64 -21.36
N ASN A 57 -25.04 2.67 -22.18
CA ASN A 57 -23.64 2.39 -22.52
C ASN A 57 -23.26 2.82 -23.95
N LYS A 58 -23.90 3.86 -24.49
CA LYS A 58 -23.52 4.47 -25.77
C LYS A 58 -22.28 5.35 -25.58
N ARG A 59 -21.35 5.31 -26.53
CA ARG A 59 -20.13 6.14 -26.54
C ARG A 59 -20.33 7.32 -27.48
N GLU A 60 -19.44 8.32 -27.38
CA GLU A 60 -19.40 9.47 -28.31
C GLU A 60 -19.40 9.01 -29.79
N ASP A 61 -18.65 7.94 -30.11
CA ASP A 61 -18.58 7.33 -31.45
C ASP A 61 -19.93 6.82 -32.00
N ASP A 62 -20.91 6.56 -31.13
CA ASP A 62 -22.23 6.05 -31.51
C ASP A 62 -23.19 7.18 -31.94
N PHE A 63 -22.78 8.45 -31.78
CA PHE A 63 -23.58 9.64 -32.12
C PHE A 63 -23.02 10.36 -33.36
N PRO A 64 -23.88 10.96 -34.18
CA PRO A 64 -23.45 11.73 -35.36
C PRO A 64 -22.88 13.10 -35.00
N SER A 65 -23.21 13.64 -33.82
CA SER A 65 -22.77 14.96 -33.36
C SER A 65 -22.44 14.98 -31.88
N LEU A 66 -21.50 15.85 -31.49
CA LEU A 66 -21.12 16.05 -30.08
C LEU A 66 -22.27 16.65 -29.26
N SER A 67 -23.13 17.46 -29.89
CA SER A 67 -24.31 18.05 -29.21
C SER A 67 -25.26 16.95 -28.73
N GLU A 68 -25.60 16.00 -29.59
CA GLU A 68 -26.48 14.88 -29.21
C GLU A 68 -25.87 13.99 -28.13
N TYR A 69 -24.54 13.82 -28.14
CA TYR A 69 -23.86 13.10 -27.06
C TYR A 69 -23.94 13.85 -25.72
N ASN A 70 -23.78 15.18 -25.72
CA ASN A 70 -23.93 15.97 -24.51
C ASN A 70 -25.37 15.99 -23.99
N ASP A 71 -26.36 16.10 -24.88
CA ASP A 71 -27.77 16.00 -24.52
C ASP A 71 -28.08 14.63 -23.90
N PHE A 72 -27.50 13.55 -24.45
CA PHE A 72 -27.59 12.20 -23.89
C PHE A 72 -26.95 12.06 -22.50
N LEU A 73 -25.80 12.71 -22.25
CA LEU A 73 -25.18 12.73 -20.92
C LEU A 73 -26.04 13.50 -19.91
N GLU A 74 -26.65 14.61 -20.32
CA GLU A 74 -27.57 15.38 -19.47
C GLU A 74 -28.81 14.56 -19.10
N GLU A 75 -29.39 13.80 -20.05
CA GLU A 75 -30.49 12.87 -19.77
C GLU A 75 -30.10 11.80 -18.73
N ILE A 76 -28.88 11.27 -18.79
CA ILE A 76 -28.38 10.32 -17.79
C ILE A 76 -28.31 10.98 -16.41
N GLU A 77 -27.78 12.20 -16.32
CA GLU A 77 -27.68 12.92 -15.04
C GLU A 77 -29.06 13.29 -14.47
N GLU A 78 -30.04 13.63 -15.33
CA GLU A 78 -31.42 13.83 -14.90
C GLU A 78 -32.01 12.54 -14.28
N ILE A 79 -31.77 11.38 -14.92
CA ILE A 79 -32.20 10.07 -14.41
C ILE A 79 -31.52 9.75 -13.06
N VAL A 80 -30.20 9.99 -12.96
CA VAL A 80 -29.43 9.75 -11.72
C VAL A 80 -29.92 10.67 -10.60
N PHE A 81 -30.15 11.94 -10.88
CA PHE A 81 -30.66 12.91 -9.92
C PHE A 81 -32.05 12.52 -9.40
N ASN A 82 -32.97 12.16 -10.29
CA ASN A 82 -34.32 11.72 -9.93
C ASN A 82 -34.30 10.48 -9.02
N LEU A 83 -33.49 9.47 -9.38
CA LEU A 83 -33.34 8.25 -8.57
C LEU A 83 -32.64 8.50 -7.22
N THR A 84 -31.69 9.43 -7.16
CA THR A 84 -30.96 9.76 -5.94
C THR A 84 -31.83 10.51 -4.94
N ASN A 85 -32.62 11.47 -5.43
CA ASN A 85 -33.52 12.28 -4.59
C ASN A 85 -34.91 11.64 -4.37
N ASN A 86 -35.18 10.49 -5.01
CA ASN A 86 -36.48 9.81 -4.98
C ASN A 86 -37.62 10.65 -5.57
N VAL A 87 -37.30 11.49 -6.56
CA VAL A 87 -38.27 12.28 -7.31
C VAL A 87 -38.68 11.45 -8.54
N ASP A 88 -39.99 11.32 -8.77
CA ASP A 88 -40.57 10.67 -9.95
C ASP A 88 -40.05 9.25 -10.28
N LEU A 89 -39.81 8.44 -9.25
CA LEU A 89 -39.21 7.09 -9.36
C LEU A 89 -39.93 6.18 -10.36
N GLU A 90 -41.26 6.24 -10.43
CA GLU A 90 -42.07 5.35 -11.27
C GLU A 90 -41.85 5.63 -12.76
N ASN A 91 -41.90 6.92 -13.15
CA ASN A 91 -41.69 7.31 -14.54
C ASN A 91 -40.24 7.12 -14.95
N THR A 92 -39.27 7.46 -14.09
CA THR A 92 -37.85 7.27 -14.39
C THR A 92 -37.53 5.79 -14.60
N LYS A 93 -38.03 4.89 -13.74
CA LYS A 93 -37.86 3.44 -13.93
C LYS A 93 -38.51 2.94 -15.21
N LYS A 94 -39.73 3.40 -15.52
CA LYS A 94 -40.43 3.04 -16.75
C LYS A 94 -39.67 3.50 -18.00
N LYS A 95 -39.12 4.72 -17.98
CA LYS A 95 -38.25 5.23 -19.06
C LYS A 95 -37.01 4.34 -19.23
N MET A 96 -36.35 3.96 -18.14
CA MET A 96 -35.19 3.06 -18.18
C MET A 96 -35.54 1.67 -18.73
N GLU A 97 -36.69 1.10 -18.35
CA GLU A 97 -37.14 -0.22 -18.85
C GLU A 97 -37.46 -0.19 -20.35
N LEU A 98 -38.14 0.86 -20.81
CA LEU A 98 -38.41 1.09 -22.24
C LEU A 98 -37.10 1.20 -23.02
N TYR A 99 -36.17 2.04 -22.55
CA TYR A 99 -34.87 2.20 -23.19
C TYR A 99 -34.10 0.88 -23.25
N GLN A 100 -34.09 0.11 -22.16
CA GLN A 100 -33.43 -1.18 -22.10
C GLN A 100 -34.03 -2.20 -23.07
N LYS A 101 -35.36 -2.19 -23.25
CA LYS A 101 -36.05 -3.07 -24.19
C LYS A 101 -35.75 -2.70 -25.63
N ASP A 102 -35.80 -1.42 -25.97
CA ASP A 102 -35.63 -0.93 -27.34
C ASP A 102 -34.16 -0.97 -27.78
N ASN A 103 -33.21 -0.79 -26.87
CA ASN A 103 -31.77 -0.76 -27.17
C ASN A 103 -31.04 -2.04 -26.76
N LYS A 104 -31.74 -3.13 -26.47
CA LYS A 104 -31.16 -4.36 -25.93
C LYS A 104 -29.94 -4.89 -26.73
N GLU A 105 -30.03 -4.88 -28.06
CA GLU A 105 -28.96 -5.36 -28.93
C GLU A 105 -27.74 -4.44 -28.92
N VAL A 106 -27.96 -3.12 -28.96
CA VAL A 106 -26.90 -2.11 -28.86
C VAL A 106 -26.17 -2.23 -27.53
N ILE A 107 -26.91 -2.38 -26.44
CA ILE A 107 -26.36 -2.55 -25.10
C ILE A 107 -25.49 -3.81 -25.03
N GLN A 108 -25.97 -4.93 -25.58
CA GLN A 108 -25.22 -6.18 -25.58
C GLN A 108 -23.93 -6.07 -26.41
N LYS A 109 -23.99 -5.45 -27.59
CA LYS A 109 -22.81 -5.22 -28.45
C LYS A 109 -21.77 -4.35 -27.75
N ASN A 110 -22.18 -3.23 -27.14
CA ASN A 110 -21.28 -2.32 -26.43
C ASN A 110 -20.68 -2.98 -25.18
N LYS A 111 -21.43 -3.85 -24.50
CA LYS A 111 -20.91 -4.64 -23.38
C LYS A 111 -19.83 -5.63 -23.82
N ILE A 112 -20.01 -6.31 -24.96
CA ILE A 112 -18.99 -7.22 -25.50
C ILE A 112 -17.74 -6.42 -25.89
N LYS A 113 -17.90 -5.27 -26.55
CA LYS A 113 -16.78 -4.38 -26.91
C LYS A 113 -15.99 -3.95 -25.67
N LEU A 114 -16.67 -3.48 -24.61
CA LEU A 114 -16.03 -3.09 -23.36
C LEU A 114 -15.30 -4.26 -22.69
N THR A 115 -15.89 -5.45 -22.66
CA THR A 115 -15.27 -6.63 -22.05
C THR A 115 -13.98 -7.01 -22.80
N ARG A 116 -14.03 -6.98 -24.13
CA ARG A 116 -12.86 -7.26 -24.97
C ARG A 116 -11.75 -6.22 -24.79
N GLU A 117 -12.09 -4.93 -24.78
CA GLU A 117 -11.12 -3.85 -24.53
C GLU A 117 -10.46 -3.99 -23.14
N GLN A 118 -11.22 -4.41 -22.13
CA GLN A 118 -10.70 -4.68 -20.79
C GLN A 118 -9.76 -5.90 -20.76
N GLU A 119 -10.13 -7.00 -21.43
CA GLU A 119 -9.27 -8.20 -21.56
C GLU A 119 -7.96 -7.89 -22.28
N GLU A 120 -8.03 -7.13 -23.39
CA GLU A 120 -6.84 -6.69 -24.14
C GLU A 120 -5.91 -5.81 -23.28
N LEU A 121 -6.47 -4.93 -22.44
CA LEU A 121 -5.71 -4.10 -21.52
C LEU A 121 -5.04 -4.94 -20.41
N GLU A 122 -5.76 -5.90 -19.84
CA GLU A 122 -5.22 -6.80 -18.82
C GLU A 122 -4.08 -7.67 -19.37
N GLU A 123 -4.22 -8.18 -20.60
CA GLU A 123 -3.16 -8.93 -21.29
C GLU A 123 -1.92 -8.05 -21.51
N ALA A 124 -2.09 -6.80 -21.95
CA ALA A 124 -0.98 -5.87 -22.14
C ALA A 124 -0.22 -5.59 -20.83
N LEU A 125 -0.94 -5.38 -19.71
CA LEU A 125 -0.35 -5.17 -18.39
C LEU A 125 0.38 -6.43 -17.88
N GLU A 126 -0.16 -7.62 -18.17
CA GLU A 126 0.47 -8.90 -17.85
C GLU A 126 1.81 -9.05 -18.57
N VAL A 127 1.84 -8.78 -19.88
CA VAL A 127 3.06 -8.83 -20.69
C VAL A 127 4.09 -7.84 -20.16
N GLU A 128 3.72 -6.59 -19.88
CA GLU A 128 4.63 -5.58 -19.32
C GLU A 128 5.22 -6.04 -17.98
N ARG A 129 4.40 -6.64 -17.11
CA ARG A 129 4.85 -7.17 -15.82
C ARG A 129 5.86 -8.30 -16.00
N GLN A 130 5.59 -9.24 -16.92
CA GLN A 130 6.48 -10.36 -17.21
C GLN A 130 7.82 -9.88 -17.79
N GLU A 131 7.80 -8.94 -18.73
CA GLU A 131 9.03 -8.37 -19.31
C GLU A 131 9.88 -7.66 -18.24
N ASN A 132 9.24 -6.92 -17.34
CA ASN A 132 9.93 -6.23 -16.25
C ASN A 132 10.53 -7.22 -15.24
N GLU A 133 9.80 -8.29 -14.90
CA GLU A 133 10.31 -9.36 -14.04
C GLU A 133 11.50 -10.09 -14.67
N GLN A 134 11.41 -10.45 -15.95
CA GLN A 134 12.51 -11.05 -16.69
C GLN A 134 13.73 -10.14 -16.72
N ARG A 135 13.54 -8.83 -16.96
CA ARG A 135 14.61 -7.84 -16.92
C ARG A 135 15.29 -7.79 -15.55
N ARG A 136 14.50 -7.77 -14.46
CA ARG A 136 15.04 -7.79 -13.09
C ARG A 136 15.85 -9.06 -12.82
N LEU A 137 15.36 -10.22 -13.22
CA LEU A 137 16.06 -11.50 -13.06
C LEU A 137 17.37 -11.55 -13.87
N LEU A 138 17.39 -11.01 -15.08
CA LEU A 138 18.59 -10.94 -15.91
C LEU A 138 19.66 -10.06 -15.24
N VAL A 139 19.30 -8.88 -14.76
CA VAL A 139 20.22 -7.98 -14.05
C VAL A 139 20.78 -8.66 -12.80
N GLN A 140 19.94 -9.29 -11.98
CA GLN A 140 20.40 -10.02 -10.80
C GLN A 140 21.38 -11.15 -11.14
N LYS A 141 21.11 -11.94 -12.18
CA LYS A 141 22.02 -13.01 -12.64
C LYS A 141 23.35 -12.45 -13.14
N GLU A 142 23.32 -11.32 -13.84
CA GLU A 142 24.52 -10.64 -14.32
C GLU A 142 25.37 -10.11 -13.17
N GLU A 143 24.75 -9.46 -12.16
CA GLU A 143 25.43 -9.00 -10.95
C GLU A 143 26.04 -10.16 -10.16
N GLN A 144 25.30 -11.27 -9.99
CA GLN A 144 25.82 -12.48 -9.34
C GLN A 144 27.02 -13.06 -10.09
N LEU A 145 26.95 -13.14 -11.42
CA LEU A 145 28.05 -13.62 -12.23
C LEU A 145 29.27 -12.69 -12.13
N GLN A 146 29.08 -11.37 -12.20
CA GLN A 146 30.15 -10.40 -12.00
C GLN A 146 30.80 -10.54 -10.61
N GLN A 147 30.00 -10.71 -9.56
CA GLN A 147 30.50 -10.91 -8.20
C GLN A 147 31.29 -12.22 -8.08
N MET A 148 30.81 -13.32 -8.65
CA MET A 148 31.54 -14.59 -8.69
C MET A 148 32.85 -14.48 -9.46
N MET A 149 32.86 -13.79 -10.60
CA MET A 149 34.07 -13.56 -11.39
C MET A 149 35.09 -12.70 -10.63
N LYS A 150 34.64 -11.63 -9.97
CA LYS A 150 35.50 -10.80 -9.10
C LYS A 150 36.11 -11.61 -7.95
N ARG A 151 35.32 -12.49 -7.30
CA ARG A 151 35.81 -13.39 -6.24
C ARG A 151 36.84 -14.39 -6.76
N LYS A 152 36.57 -15.05 -7.90
CA LYS A 152 37.51 -16.00 -8.53
C LYS A 152 38.81 -15.32 -8.94
N ASN A 153 38.73 -14.11 -9.52
CA ASN A 153 39.91 -13.35 -9.93
C ASN A 153 40.75 -12.91 -8.72
N LYS A 154 40.11 -12.49 -7.63
CA LYS A 154 40.79 -12.20 -6.36
C LYS A 154 41.47 -13.45 -5.79
N GLN A 155 40.79 -14.59 -5.79
CA GLN A 155 41.36 -15.85 -5.27
C GLN A 155 42.58 -16.29 -6.08
N ALA A 156 42.49 -16.26 -7.41
CA ALA A 156 43.61 -16.62 -8.28
C ALA A 156 44.86 -15.74 -8.03
N LEU A 157 44.67 -14.44 -7.77
CA LEU A 157 45.78 -13.56 -7.38
C LEU A 157 46.41 -13.99 -6.05
N LEU A 158 45.59 -14.34 -5.05
CA LEU A 158 46.09 -14.81 -3.76
C LEU A 158 46.88 -16.12 -3.91
N ASP A 159 46.36 -17.08 -4.67
CA ASP A 159 47.00 -18.38 -4.90
C ASP A 159 48.34 -18.21 -5.66
N GLU A 160 48.41 -17.29 -6.63
CA GLU A 160 49.64 -16.99 -7.38
C GLU A 160 50.68 -16.27 -6.50
N LEU A 161 50.25 -15.38 -5.59
CA LEU A 161 51.13 -14.76 -4.59
C LEU A 161 51.66 -15.77 -3.56
N GLU A 162 50.88 -16.80 -3.23
CA GLU A 162 51.30 -17.85 -2.29
C GLU A 162 52.25 -18.86 -2.92
N SER A 163 51.99 -19.26 -4.16
CA SER A 163 52.72 -20.37 -4.83
C SER A 163 53.93 -19.94 -5.64
N SER A 164 54.02 -18.67 -6.08
CA SER A 164 55.11 -18.20 -6.91
C SER A 164 56.20 -17.48 -6.13
N SER A 165 57.45 -17.60 -6.59
CA SER A 165 58.61 -16.92 -6.00
C SER A 165 58.97 -15.62 -6.75
N LEU A 166 58.05 -15.08 -7.56
CA LEU A 166 58.25 -13.84 -8.31
C LEU A 166 58.05 -12.63 -7.40
N PRO A 167 58.69 -11.48 -7.71
CA PRO A 167 58.46 -10.26 -6.94
C PRO A 167 57.00 -9.81 -7.04
N ALA A 168 56.36 -9.55 -5.90
CA ALA A 168 54.94 -9.22 -5.80
C ALA A 168 54.51 -8.02 -6.66
N SER A 169 55.41 -7.06 -6.92
CA SER A 169 55.16 -5.92 -7.80
C SER A 169 54.86 -6.31 -9.25
N LEU A 170 55.49 -7.36 -9.76
CA LEU A 170 55.31 -7.83 -11.13
C LEU A 170 53.96 -8.56 -11.29
N LEU A 171 53.61 -9.39 -10.31
CA LEU A 171 52.34 -10.15 -10.30
C LEU A 171 51.13 -9.21 -10.22
N LEU A 172 51.22 -8.15 -9.40
CA LEU A 172 50.18 -7.13 -9.29
C LEU A 172 50.01 -6.32 -10.59
N ALA A 173 51.11 -6.04 -11.32
CA ALA A 173 51.04 -5.35 -12.61
C ALA A 173 50.34 -6.23 -13.66
N GLN A 174 50.73 -7.50 -13.76
CA GLN A 174 50.11 -8.46 -14.68
C GLN A 174 48.62 -8.70 -14.38
N HIS A 175 48.25 -8.73 -13.10
CA HIS A 175 46.86 -8.90 -12.68
C HIS A 175 45.98 -7.68 -12.99
N LYS A 176 46.52 -6.46 -12.87
CA LYS A 176 45.83 -5.23 -13.28
C LYS A 176 45.53 -5.23 -14.77
N ASP A 177 46.49 -5.58 -15.61
CA ASP A 177 46.32 -5.65 -17.08
C ASP A 177 45.31 -6.73 -17.49
N ARG A 178 45.30 -7.87 -16.81
CA ARG A 178 44.33 -8.94 -17.05
C ARG A 178 42.92 -8.54 -16.62
N SER A 179 42.79 -7.81 -15.51
CA SER A 179 41.49 -7.36 -14.99
C SER A 179 40.86 -6.28 -15.87
N THR A 180 41.63 -5.32 -16.37
CA THR A 180 41.13 -4.28 -17.30
C THR A 180 40.71 -4.86 -18.65
N GLN A 181 41.43 -5.87 -19.17
CA GLN A 181 41.03 -6.58 -20.39
C GLN A 181 39.73 -7.38 -20.22
N LEU A 182 39.47 -7.90 -19.02
CA LEU A 182 38.23 -8.61 -18.69
C LEU A 182 37.05 -7.65 -18.57
N GLU A 183 37.23 -6.49 -17.93
CA GLU A 183 36.21 -5.45 -17.81
C GLU A 183 35.81 -4.90 -19.20
N MET A 184 36.78 -4.59 -20.07
CA MET A 184 36.51 -4.14 -21.45
C MET A 184 35.75 -5.17 -22.32
N GLN A 185 35.87 -6.46 -22.04
CA GLN A 185 35.13 -7.51 -22.75
C GLN A 185 33.69 -7.68 -22.25
N LEU A 186 33.43 -7.36 -20.98
CA LEU A 186 32.10 -7.38 -20.36
C LEU A 186 31.28 -6.13 -20.69
N GLU A 187 31.94 -5.00 -20.95
CA GLU A 187 31.32 -3.71 -21.29
C GLU A 187 30.89 -3.58 -22.76
N LYS A 188 31.06 -4.64 -23.58
CA LYS A 188 30.56 -4.62 -24.96
C LYS A 188 29.05 -4.34 -24.92
N PRO A 189 28.58 -3.24 -25.51
CA PRO A 189 27.21 -2.79 -25.31
C PRO A 189 26.27 -3.88 -25.80
N LYS A 190 25.55 -4.51 -24.87
CA LYS A 190 24.34 -5.25 -25.25
C LYS A 190 23.47 -4.22 -25.99
N PRO A 191 22.89 -4.57 -27.15
CA PRO A 191 21.97 -3.67 -27.82
C PRO A 191 20.85 -3.38 -26.82
N VAL A 192 20.89 -2.19 -26.23
CA VAL A 192 19.80 -1.66 -25.43
C VAL A 192 18.72 -1.45 -26.46
N LYS A 193 17.84 -2.44 -26.62
CA LYS A 193 16.63 -2.26 -27.43
C LYS A 193 15.96 -1.02 -26.83
N PRO A 194 15.79 0.07 -27.60
CA PRO A 194 15.17 1.27 -27.08
C PRO A 194 13.81 0.87 -26.51
N VAL A 195 13.51 1.31 -25.29
CA VAL A 195 12.18 1.16 -24.70
C VAL A 195 11.25 1.98 -25.59
N THR A 196 10.55 1.31 -26.50
CA THR A 196 9.53 1.93 -27.33
C THR A 196 8.30 2.12 -26.46
N PHE A 197 8.02 3.37 -26.11
CA PHE A 197 6.73 3.77 -25.57
C PHE A 197 5.64 3.47 -26.61
N SER A 198 4.46 3.02 -26.15
CA SER A 198 3.38 2.48 -27.00
C SER A 198 2.76 3.48 -27.99
N THR A 199 3.14 4.77 -27.97
CA THR A 199 2.64 5.77 -28.93
C THR A 199 3.48 5.92 -30.22
N GLY A 200 4.42 5.02 -30.51
CA GLY A 200 4.97 4.87 -31.87
C GLY A 200 5.84 6.03 -32.37
N ILE A 201 6.40 6.88 -31.49
CA ILE A 201 7.31 7.95 -31.89
C ILE A 201 8.71 7.37 -32.12
N LYS A 202 9.13 7.41 -33.38
CA LYS A 202 10.43 6.90 -33.84
C LYS A 202 11.52 7.89 -33.45
N MET A 203 12.46 7.49 -32.58
CA MET A 203 13.63 8.31 -32.22
C MET A 203 14.49 8.56 -33.47
N GLY A 204 14.57 9.83 -33.88
CA GLY A 204 15.37 10.27 -35.03
C GLY A 204 14.86 11.54 -35.74
N GLN A 205 13.62 11.97 -35.49
CA GLN A 205 13.18 13.30 -35.92
C GLN A 205 13.70 14.35 -34.94
N HIS A 206 14.61 15.20 -35.43
CA HIS A 206 15.09 16.37 -34.72
C HIS A 206 13.97 17.42 -34.70
N ILE A 207 13.04 17.29 -33.75
CA ILE A 207 12.08 18.34 -33.45
C ILE A 207 12.90 19.47 -32.82
N SER A 208 12.89 20.66 -33.44
CA SER A 208 13.51 21.85 -32.87
C SER A 208 12.78 22.21 -31.57
N LEU A 209 13.30 21.71 -30.45
CA LEU A 209 12.85 22.06 -29.12
C LEU A 209 13.47 23.41 -28.78
N ALA A 210 12.81 24.50 -29.17
CA ALA A 210 12.93 25.73 -28.39
C ALA A 210 12.63 25.37 -26.93
N PRO A 211 13.45 25.80 -25.95
CA PRO A 211 13.20 25.47 -24.54
C PRO A 211 11.81 25.99 -24.17
N MET A 212 10.82 25.09 -24.07
CA MET A 212 9.56 25.45 -23.45
C MET A 212 9.87 25.75 -21.99
N GLN A 213 9.64 27.00 -21.59
CA GLN A 213 9.68 27.40 -20.19
C GLN A 213 8.67 26.53 -19.47
N LYS A 214 9.16 25.57 -18.68
CA LYS A 214 8.32 24.85 -17.72
C LYS A 214 7.82 25.90 -16.73
N LEU A 215 6.55 26.26 -16.83
CA LEU A 215 5.88 26.93 -15.73
C LEU A 215 5.63 25.84 -14.69
N GLU A 216 6.60 25.66 -13.79
CA GLU A 216 6.49 24.76 -12.65
C GLU A 216 5.67 25.51 -11.58
N GLU A 217 4.36 25.57 -11.78
CA GLU A 217 3.44 26.04 -10.75
C GLU A 217 3.32 24.93 -9.70
N ALA A 218 4.21 24.96 -8.70
CA ALA A 218 4.02 24.21 -7.48
C ALA A 218 2.72 24.71 -6.82
N LEU A 219 1.64 23.93 -6.91
CA LEU A 219 0.33 24.28 -6.31
C LEU A 219 0.41 24.44 -4.78
N TYR A 220 1.50 24.01 -4.16
CA TYR A 220 1.79 24.18 -2.74
C TYR A 220 3.31 24.17 -2.52
N GLU A 221 3.80 25.13 -1.75
CA GLU A 221 5.16 25.18 -1.25
C GLU A 221 5.15 24.71 0.21
N TYR A 222 5.83 23.60 0.49
CA TYR A 222 5.89 23.06 1.85
C TYR A 222 6.70 23.99 2.76
N GLN A 223 6.04 24.61 3.73
CA GLN A 223 6.72 25.32 4.80
C GLN A 223 6.96 24.38 5.98
N PRO A 224 8.22 24.06 6.33
CA PRO A 224 8.53 23.18 7.45
C PRO A 224 8.01 23.80 8.75
N LEU A 225 7.28 23.01 9.54
CA LEU A 225 6.84 23.41 10.87
C LEU A 225 8.05 23.74 11.75
N GLN A 226 8.18 25.00 12.16
CA GLN A 226 9.15 25.40 13.17
C GLN A 226 8.62 24.98 14.54
N VAL A 227 9.11 23.85 15.04
CA VAL A 227 8.84 23.41 16.41
C VAL A 227 9.97 23.94 17.29
N GLU A 228 9.67 24.91 18.15
CA GLU A 228 10.59 25.32 19.22
C GLU A 228 10.73 24.17 20.22
N THR A 229 11.85 23.47 20.13
CA THR A 229 12.18 22.41 21.07
C THR A 229 12.91 23.01 22.27
N TYR A 230 12.26 23.05 23.43
CA TYR A 230 12.86 23.49 24.70
C TYR A 230 13.72 22.37 25.32
N GLY A 231 14.63 21.81 24.52
CA GLY A 231 15.58 20.76 24.93
C GLY A 231 17.00 21.31 25.11
N PRO A 232 17.84 20.70 25.97
CA PRO A 232 19.25 21.04 26.03
C PRO A 232 19.90 20.85 24.65
N GLN A 233 20.76 21.78 24.24
CA GLN A 233 21.43 21.72 22.93
C GLN A 233 22.20 20.42 22.76
N VAL A 234 22.01 19.78 21.60
CA VAL A 234 22.76 18.58 21.20
C VAL A 234 24.26 18.94 21.14
N PRO A 235 25.13 18.25 21.88
CA PRO A 235 26.57 18.52 21.85
C PRO A 235 27.15 18.29 20.45
N GLU A 236 28.00 19.20 20.00
CA GLU A 236 28.66 19.13 18.69
C GLU A 236 29.61 17.93 18.59
N LEU A 237 29.79 17.37 17.39
CA LEU A 237 30.55 16.12 17.17
C LEU A 237 32.01 16.18 17.68
N GLU A 238 32.58 17.38 17.73
CA GLU A 238 33.91 17.64 18.32
C GLU A 238 33.96 17.46 19.84
N MET A 239 32.84 17.64 20.54
CA MET A 239 32.72 17.50 22.00
C MET A 239 32.62 16.02 22.43
N LEU A 240 32.24 15.13 21.52
CA LEU A 240 32.13 13.68 21.76
C LEU A 240 33.51 12.98 21.81
N GLY A 241 34.57 13.59 21.27
CA GLY A 241 35.92 13.02 21.20
C GLY A 241 36.86 13.35 22.37
N ARG A 242 36.50 14.30 23.27
CA ARG A 242 37.36 14.77 24.37
C ARG A 242 37.02 14.18 25.75
N LEU A 243 36.22 13.11 25.80
CA LEU A 243 35.93 12.40 27.04
C LEU A 243 36.48 10.97 26.97
N GLY A 244 37.81 10.86 27.02
CA GLY A 244 38.46 9.65 27.51
C GLY A 244 38.14 9.45 28.99
N PRO A 245 38.16 8.19 29.50
CA PRO A 245 37.66 7.90 30.83
C PRO A 245 38.63 8.39 31.92
N SER A 246 38.13 9.30 32.74
CA SER A 246 38.50 9.60 34.13
C SER A 246 39.74 10.49 34.41
N ARG A 247 39.51 11.62 35.09
CA ARG A 247 39.94 11.94 36.48
C ARG A 247 40.20 13.44 36.71
N GLY A 248 39.47 13.97 37.69
CA GLY A 248 39.97 14.82 38.78
C GLY A 248 40.75 16.09 38.46
N ALA A 249 40.06 17.24 38.53
CA ALA A 249 40.50 18.40 39.31
C ALA A 249 39.43 19.50 39.30
N ASN A 250 39.14 20.01 40.49
CA ASN A 250 38.51 21.31 40.78
C ASN A 250 36.98 21.40 40.71
N ALA A 251 36.36 20.70 41.67
CA ALA A 251 35.08 21.07 42.25
C ALA A 251 35.19 22.41 43.00
N SER A 252 35.14 23.52 42.27
CA SER A 252 34.96 24.85 42.85
C SER A 252 34.40 25.79 41.79
N MET A 253 33.12 25.59 41.41
CA MET A 253 32.20 26.56 40.77
C MET A 253 31.08 25.84 40.00
N ALA A 254 30.31 24.97 40.66
CA ALA A 254 29.01 24.55 40.14
C ALA A 254 28.04 24.42 41.32
N GLY A 255 26.98 25.22 41.26
CA GLY A 255 26.04 25.49 42.34
C GLY A 255 25.35 24.26 42.91
N SER A 256 25.09 24.35 44.20
CA SER A 256 24.34 23.44 45.04
C SER A 256 22.92 23.20 44.53
N CYS A 257 22.59 21.96 44.17
CA CYS A 257 21.21 21.46 44.15
C CYS A 257 21.15 20.19 45.02
N LYS A 258 21.00 20.38 46.34
CA LYS A 258 20.58 19.28 47.22
C LYS A 258 19.06 19.13 47.06
N LEU A 259 18.63 18.01 46.49
CA LEU A 259 17.22 17.62 46.48
C LEU A 259 16.79 17.22 47.90
N ASP A 260 15.67 17.78 48.35
CA ASP A 260 15.08 17.59 49.68
C ASP A 260 14.63 16.12 49.87
N PRO A 261 15.01 15.42 50.96
CA PRO A 261 14.72 13.99 51.17
C PRO A 261 13.23 13.61 51.09
N ARG A 262 12.30 14.56 51.33
CA ARG A 262 10.86 14.33 51.17
C ARG A 262 10.47 14.05 49.72
N HIS A 263 11.14 14.70 48.78
CA HIS A 263 10.85 14.57 47.35
C HIS A 263 11.37 13.24 46.78
N GLN A 264 12.42 12.66 47.37
CA GLN A 264 12.86 11.30 47.04
C GLN A 264 11.89 10.24 47.53
N PHE A 265 11.31 10.41 48.73
CA PHE A 265 10.35 9.44 49.27
C PHE A 265 9.05 9.42 48.45
N GLU A 266 8.59 10.59 47.99
CA GLU A 266 7.37 10.73 47.19
C GLU A 266 7.52 10.17 45.76
N ILE A 267 8.73 10.22 45.19
CA ILE A 267 9.02 9.59 43.90
C ILE A 267 9.08 8.06 44.04
N LEU A 268 9.68 7.57 45.12
CA LEU A 268 9.79 6.13 45.39
C LEU A 268 8.41 5.49 45.65
N THR A 269 7.57 6.13 46.46
CA THR A 269 6.21 5.62 46.71
C THR A 269 5.36 5.64 45.45
N ARG A 270 5.52 6.65 44.60
CA ARG A 270 4.76 6.78 43.34
C ARG A 270 5.27 5.85 42.22
N SER A 271 6.52 5.39 42.27
CA SER A 271 7.00 4.31 41.39
C SER A 271 6.51 2.96 41.87
N GLN A 272 6.55 2.72 43.19
CA GLN A 272 6.12 1.46 43.79
C GLN A 272 4.61 1.23 43.66
N GLN A 273 3.81 2.30 43.71
CA GLN A 273 2.37 2.25 43.45
C GLN A 273 2.06 1.94 41.98
N ARG A 274 2.86 2.44 41.04
CA ARG A 274 2.73 2.11 39.61
C ARG A 274 3.15 0.68 39.29
N GLU A 275 4.15 0.15 39.98
CA GLU A 275 4.52 -1.27 39.87
C GLU A 275 3.41 -2.19 40.41
N GLN A 276 2.79 -1.86 41.54
CA GLN A 276 1.67 -2.63 42.07
C GLN A 276 0.42 -2.57 41.17
N GLU A 277 0.15 -1.42 40.55
CA GLU A 277 -0.92 -1.29 39.55
C GLU A 277 -0.63 -2.12 38.28
N ALA A 278 0.63 -2.15 37.83
CA ALA A 278 1.05 -2.95 36.69
C ALA A 278 1.01 -4.47 36.97
N GLU A 279 1.41 -4.90 38.16
CA GLU A 279 1.30 -6.29 38.61
C GLU A 279 -0.17 -6.73 38.75
N GLY A 280 -1.05 -5.84 39.24
CA GLY A 280 -2.49 -6.07 39.30
C GLY A 280 -3.13 -6.25 37.92
N LEU A 281 -2.74 -5.44 36.93
CA LEU A 281 -3.19 -5.56 35.54
C LEU A 281 -2.68 -6.85 34.88
N MET A 282 -1.44 -7.27 35.18
CA MET A 282 -0.88 -8.53 34.70
C MET A 282 -1.60 -9.75 35.30
N GLN A 283 -1.99 -9.71 36.57
CA GLN A 283 -2.77 -10.78 37.22
C GLN A 283 -4.21 -10.86 36.69
N TRP A 284 -4.83 -9.73 36.34
CA TRP A 284 -6.14 -9.68 35.69
C TRP A 284 -6.08 -10.31 34.28
N SER A 285 -5.05 -9.95 33.50
CA SER A 285 -4.78 -10.54 32.18
C SER A 285 -4.54 -12.05 32.24
N THR A 286 -3.74 -12.53 33.20
CA THR A 286 -3.51 -13.99 33.35
C THR A 286 -4.73 -14.75 33.85
N SER A 287 -5.59 -14.13 34.66
CA SER A 287 -6.88 -14.73 35.07
C SER A 287 -7.87 -14.78 33.92
N GLN A 288 -7.90 -13.77 33.05
CA GLN A 288 -8.78 -13.71 31.87
C GLN A 288 -8.34 -14.71 30.79
N LEU A 289 -7.03 -14.92 30.61
CA LEU A 289 -6.48 -15.99 29.79
C LEU A 289 -6.76 -17.39 30.35
N ARG A 290 -6.74 -17.57 31.69
CA ARG A 290 -7.11 -18.84 32.33
C ARG A 290 -8.60 -19.16 32.22
N TYR A 291 -9.46 -18.13 32.20
CA TYR A 291 -10.90 -18.28 31.97
C TYR A 291 -11.24 -18.64 30.51
N GLN A 292 -10.49 -18.11 29.52
CA GLN A 292 -10.65 -18.46 28.11
C GLN A 292 -10.04 -19.83 27.73
N ALA A 293 -9.00 -20.29 28.43
CA ALA A 293 -8.41 -21.61 28.20
C ALA A 293 -9.13 -22.77 28.92
N GLY A 294 -10.02 -22.47 29.87
CA GLY A 294 -10.81 -23.46 30.62
C GLY A 294 -12.16 -23.84 30.00
N SER A 295 -12.61 -23.15 28.95
CA SER A 295 -13.91 -23.41 28.30
C SER A 295 -13.84 -24.29 27.04
N SER A 296 -12.70 -24.92 26.78
CA SER A 296 -12.48 -25.73 25.58
C SER A 296 -11.80 -27.07 25.87
N PHE A 297 -12.13 -27.75 26.97
CA PHE A 297 -11.87 -29.20 27.08
C PHE A 297 -12.84 -29.86 28.06
N SER A 298 -13.82 -30.59 27.53
CA SER A 298 -14.47 -31.70 28.24
C SER A 298 -14.42 -32.93 27.32
N PRO A 299 -13.88 -34.07 27.79
CA PRO A 299 -13.74 -35.28 26.99
C PRO A 299 -15.03 -36.12 27.04
N CYS A 300 -15.61 -36.43 25.88
CA CYS A 300 -16.63 -37.48 25.79
C CYS A 300 -15.94 -38.85 25.83
N PHE A 301 -16.07 -39.52 26.97
CA PHE A 301 -16.06 -40.98 27.08
C PHE A 301 -17.31 -41.52 26.37
N ASP A 302 -17.16 -42.46 25.44
CA ASP A 302 -18.23 -43.37 25.05
C ASP A 302 -17.78 -44.82 25.30
N LEU A 303 -18.38 -45.41 26.33
CA LEU A 303 -18.39 -46.84 26.62
C LEU A 303 -19.65 -47.44 25.99
N ASN A 304 -19.43 -48.42 25.11
CA ASN A 304 -20.25 -49.61 24.79
C ASN A 304 -21.76 -49.63 25.14
N GLY A 305 -22.57 -50.09 24.17
CA GLY A 305 -23.85 -50.73 24.53
C GLY A 305 -24.80 -51.06 23.38
N LEU A 306 -24.54 -52.20 22.73
CA LEU A 306 -25.50 -53.07 22.02
C LEU A 306 -26.93 -53.09 22.60
N ASN A 307 -27.94 -53.09 21.72
CA ASN A 307 -29.24 -53.83 21.75
C ASN A 307 -30.04 -53.34 20.51
N PHE A 308 -30.38 -54.07 19.45
CA PHE A 308 -30.91 -55.43 19.18
C PHE A 308 -32.31 -55.73 19.75
N PHE A 309 -33.18 -56.15 18.81
CA PHE A 309 -34.59 -56.64 18.86
C PHE A 309 -35.66 -55.54 18.94
N LYS A 310 -36.55 -55.40 17.93
CA LYS A 310 -37.66 -56.29 17.50
C LYS A 310 -38.75 -56.42 18.56
#